data_AF-A0A2W7B1H5-F1
#
_entry.id   AF-A0A2W7B1H5-F1
#
_cell.length_a   1.000
_cell.length_b   1.000
_cell.length_c   1.000
_cell.angle_alpha   90.00
_cell.angle_beta   90.00
_cell.angle_gamma   90.00
#
_symmetry.space_group_name_H-M   'P 1'
#
loop_
_entity.id
_entity.type
_entity.pdbx_description
1 polymer ?
#
loop_
_entity_poly.entity_id
_entity_poly.type
_entity_poly.pdbx_seq_one_letter_code
_entity_poly.pdbx_strand_id
1 'polypeptide(L)'
;MESSDCTVLEQVFRESFPDEWGIKVLQALDYAYKETNEYCRSPRFGLSEARDTRSHNVRGIFENQLRIISSQYPGVSAESRFNKKKSSSHTWVKSGSLYLTASSVHGTGSV
;
A
#
# COMPACT_ATOMS: atom_id res chain seq x y z
N MET A 1 22.12 0.33 22.82
CA MET A 1 22.59 0.90 21.55
C MET A 1 21.38 0.94 20.63
N GLU A 2 20.64 2.04 20.67
CA GLU A 2 19.50 2.23 19.77
C GLU A 2 20.05 2.58 18.39
N SER A 3 19.50 1.94 17.37
CA SER A 3 19.93 2.03 15.98
C SER A 3 19.77 3.47 15.46
N SER A 4 20.89 4.16 15.25
CA SER A 4 20.97 5.53 14.76
C SER A 4 20.37 5.74 13.35
N ASP A 5 20.06 4.67 12.62
CA ASP A 5 19.53 4.75 11.25
C ASP A 5 18.01 4.95 11.20
N CYS A 6 17.31 4.65 12.30
CA CYS A 6 15.85 4.76 12.34
C CYS A 6 15.37 6.23 12.31
N THR A 7 16.19 7.17 12.78
CA THR A 7 15.81 8.57 12.98
C THR A 7 15.83 9.42 11.70
N VAL A 8 16.78 9.19 10.79
CA VAL A 8 16.93 9.99 9.56
C VAL A 8 15.81 9.68 8.57
N LEU A 9 15.50 8.42 8.33
CA LEU A 9 14.43 8.03 7.41
C LEU A 9 13.05 8.45 7.94
N GLU A 10 12.83 8.31 9.25
CA GLU A 10 11.62 8.77 9.89
C GLU A 10 11.46 10.30 9.76
N GLN A 11 12.54 11.05 9.98
CA GLN A 11 12.54 12.50 9.79
C GLN A 11 12.22 12.88 8.34
N VAL A 12 12.90 12.29 7.36
CA VAL A 12 12.64 12.56 5.93
C VAL A 12 11.21 12.18 5.55
N PHE A 13 10.67 11.10 6.11
CA PHE A 13 9.28 10.71 5.88
C PHE A 13 8.30 11.74 6.45
N ARG A 14 8.49 12.18 7.70
CA ARG A 14 7.64 13.21 8.35
C ARG A 14 7.71 14.57 7.65
N GLU A 15 8.88 14.93 7.13
CA GLU A 15 9.05 16.15 6.33
C GLU A 15 8.37 16.06 4.95
N SER A 16 8.31 14.84 4.39
CA SER A 16 7.72 14.61 3.06
C SER A 16 6.20 14.39 3.14
N PHE A 17 5.71 13.70 4.16
CA PHE A 17 4.31 13.30 4.28
C PHE A 17 3.72 13.82 5.58
N PRO A 18 2.60 14.56 5.53
CA PRO A 18 1.89 14.97 6.73
C PRO A 18 1.48 13.77 7.58
N ASP A 19 1.56 13.89 8.91
CA ASP A 19 1.15 12.81 9.82
C ASP A 19 -0.30 12.35 9.58
N GLU A 20 -1.18 13.29 9.25
CA GLU A 20 -2.58 12.98 8.91
C GLU A 20 -2.68 12.07 7.69
N TRP A 21 -1.85 12.28 6.66
CA TRP A 21 -1.79 11.39 5.49
C TRP A 21 -1.41 9.97 5.92
N GLY A 22 -0.40 9.84 6.79
CA GLY A 22 0.03 8.54 7.33
C GLY A 22 -1.09 7.82 8.09
N ILE A 23 -1.83 8.55 8.93
CA ILE A 23 -3.00 8.02 9.64
C ILE A 23 -4.08 7.53 8.65
N LYS A 24 -4.39 8.32 7.62
CA LYS A 24 -5.37 7.93 6.58
C LYS A 24 -4.92 6.69 5.82
N VAL A 25 -3.63 6.55 5.53
CA VAL A 25 -3.07 5.36 4.87
C VAL A 25 -3.23 4.11 5.74
N LEU A 26 -2.98 4.21 7.05
CA LEU A 26 -3.20 3.10 7.98
C LEU A 26 -4.68 2.72 8.07
N GLN A 27 -5.59 3.70 8.09
CA GLN A 27 -7.03 3.47 8.05
C GLN A 27 -7.46 2.78 6.75
N ALA A 28 -6.90 3.18 5.60
CA ALA A 28 -7.15 2.54 4.32
C ALA A 28 -6.67 1.08 4.29
N LEU A 29 -5.54 0.78 4.95
CA LEU A 29 -5.03 -0.58 5.06
C LEU A 29 -5.97 -1.46 5.89
N ASP A 30 -6.40 -0.99 7.06
CA ASP A 30 -7.38 -1.68 7.91
C ASP A 30 -8.70 -1.92 7.17
N TYR A 31 -9.21 -0.90 6.48
CA TYR A 31 -10.40 -1.00 5.62
C TYR A 31 -10.24 -2.08 4.54
N ALA A 32 -9.11 -2.09 3.82
CA ALA A 32 -8.87 -3.08 2.77
C ALA A 32 -8.86 -4.53 3.31
N TYR A 33 -8.34 -4.74 4.51
CA TYR A 33 -8.37 -6.04 5.18
C TYR A 33 -9.79 -6.45 5.58
N LYS A 34 -10.59 -5.54 6.16
CA LYS A 34 -11.97 -5.81 6.55
C LYS A 34 -12.83 -6.17 5.34
N GLU A 35 -12.85 -5.32 4.32
CA GLU A 35 -13.59 -5.55 3.08
C GLU A 35 -13.19 -6.86 2.41
N THR A 36 -11.89 -7.16 2.36
CA THR A 36 -11.46 -8.42 1.74
C THR A 36 -11.85 -9.64 2.55
N ASN A 37 -11.79 -9.56 3.89
CA ASN A 37 -12.23 -10.67 4.72
C ASN A 37 -13.73 -10.95 4.53
N GLU A 38 -14.55 -9.92 4.40
CA GLU A 38 -15.98 -10.07 4.11
C GLU A 38 -16.21 -10.66 2.71
N TYR A 39 -15.51 -10.12 1.71
CA TYR A 39 -15.62 -10.57 0.31
C TYR A 39 -15.18 -12.03 0.11
N CYS A 40 -13.99 -12.39 0.60
CA CYS A 40 -13.42 -13.73 0.43
C CYS A 40 -14.06 -14.78 1.34
N ARG A 41 -14.79 -14.40 2.39
CA ARG A 41 -15.62 -15.32 3.20
C ARG A 41 -17.04 -15.46 2.69
N SER A 42 -17.42 -14.69 1.67
CA SER A 42 -18.74 -14.81 1.05
C SER A 42 -18.91 -16.17 0.37
N PRO A 43 -20.16 -16.65 0.16
CA PRO A 43 -20.43 -17.90 -0.54
C PRO A 43 -19.98 -17.94 -2.02
N ARG A 44 -19.40 -16.84 -2.54
CA ARG A 44 -18.96 -16.71 -3.93
C ARG A 44 -17.70 -17.51 -4.24
N PHE A 45 -16.88 -17.83 -3.23
CA PHE A 45 -15.58 -18.45 -3.41
C PHE A 45 -15.51 -19.78 -2.66
N GLY A 46 -14.90 -20.78 -3.29
CA GLY A 46 -14.41 -21.96 -2.56
C GLY A 46 -13.23 -21.59 -1.65
N LEU A 47 -12.94 -22.39 -0.62
CA LEU A 47 -11.86 -22.12 0.34
C LEU A 47 -10.48 -21.87 -0.33
N SER A 48 -10.16 -22.64 -1.37
CA SER A 48 -8.90 -22.48 -2.11
C SER A 48 -8.83 -21.17 -2.89
N GLU A 49 -9.91 -20.83 -3.60
CA GLU A 49 -10.02 -19.61 -4.40
C GLU A 49 -10.04 -18.35 -3.52
N ALA A 50 -10.74 -18.43 -2.38
CA ALA A 50 -10.77 -17.38 -1.38
C ALA A 50 -9.36 -17.06 -0.85
N ARG A 51 -8.54 -18.10 -0.59
CA ARG A 51 -7.17 -17.93 -0.11
C ARG A 51 -6.28 -17.25 -1.15
N ASP A 52 -6.37 -17.67 -2.41
CA ASP A 52 -5.57 -17.14 -3.51
C ASP A 52 -5.96 -15.68 -3.82
N THR A 53 -7.26 -15.40 -3.89
CA THR A 53 -7.81 -14.08 -4.23
C THR A 53 -7.54 -13.03 -3.15
N ARG A 54 -7.38 -13.44 -1.89
CA ARG A 54 -7.30 -12.54 -0.73
C ARG A 54 -6.19 -11.48 -0.88
N SER A 55 -4.98 -11.89 -1.22
CA SER A 55 -3.83 -10.97 -1.30
C SER A 55 -4.01 -9.95 -2.44
N HIS A 56 -4.53 -10.42 -3.57
CA HIS A 56 -4.83 -9.59 -4.73
C HIS A 56 -5.94 -8.58 -4.45
N ASN A 57 -7.00 -9.01 -3.77
CA ASN A 57 -8.14 -8.15 -3.45
C ASN A 57 -7.79 -7.09 -2.40
N VAL A 58 -7.09 -7.46 -1.31
CA VAL A 58 -6.59 -6.49 -0.32
C VAL A 58 -5.74 -5.43 -1.02
N ARG A 59 -4.80 -5.87 -1.85
CA ARG A 59 -3.91 -4.98 -2.57
C ARG A 59 -4.68 -4.04 -3.50
N GLY A 60 -5.64 -4.56 -4.28
CA GLY A 60 -6.45 -3.74 -5.20
C GLY A 60 -7.23 -2.65 -4.47
N ILE A 61 -7.88 -2.99 -3.36
CA ILE A 61 -8.62 -2.02 -2.53
C ILE A 61 -7.66 -0.99 -1.94
N PHE A 62 -6.57 -1.44 -1.31
CA PHE A 62 -5.60 -0.56 -0.67
C PHE A 62 -4.95 0.40 -1.67
N GLU A 63 -4.47 -0.09 -2.82
CA GLU A 63 -3.85 0.74 -3.84
C GLU A 63 -4.80 1.80 -4.39
N ASN A 64 -6.10 1.49 -4.48
CA ASN A 64 -7.11 2.45 -4.88
C ASN A 64 -7.33 3.55 -3.83
N GLN A 65 -7.49 3.16 -2.57
CA GLN A 65 -7.64 4.11 -1.46
C GLN A 65 -6.40 4.98 -1.29
N LEU A 66 -5.20 4.40 -1.44
CA LEU A 66 -3.94 5.13 -1.39
C LEU A 66 -3.87 6.24 -2.43
N ARG A 67 -4.35 6.01 -3.66
CA ARG A 67 -4.42 7.04 -4.71
C ARG A 67 -5.43 8.14 -4.35
N ILE A 68 -6.62 7.76 -3.88
CA ILE A 68 -7.67 8.70 -3.47
C ILE A 68 -7.17 9.60 -2.34
N ILE A 69 -6.65 9.01 -1.26
CA ILE A 69 -6.09 9.74 -0.12
C ILE A 69 -4.98 10.67 -0.59
N SER A 70 -3.99 10.15 -1.33
CA SER A 70 -2.86 10.96 -1.78
C SER A 70 -3.28 12.15 -2.65
N SER A 71 -4.35 12.03 -3.45
CA SER A 71 -4.87 13.14 -4.26
C SER A 71 -5.45 14.30 -3.45
N GLN A 72 -5.73 14.09 -2.15
CA GLN A 72 -6.30 15.09 -1.25
C GLN A 72 -5.23 15.92 -0.53
N TYR A 73 -3.95 15.56 -0.62
CA TYR A 73 -2.86 16.24 0.10
C TYR A 73 -1.99 17.05 -0.88
N PRO A 74 -1.89 18.38 -0.70
CA PRO A 74 -1.03 19.22 -1.52
C PRO A 74 0.43 18.77 -1.51
N GLY A 75 1.08 18.77 -2.68
CA GLY A 75 2.47 18.34 -2.81
C GLY A 75 2.67 16.82 -2.90
N VAL A 76 1.62 16.03 -2.63
CA VAL A 76 1.61 14.58 -2.82
C VAL A 76 1.00 14.26 -4.19
N SER A 77 1.68 13.42 -4.98
CA SER A 77 1.12 12.87 -6.22
C SER A 77 1.09 11.35 -6.16
N ALA A 78 0.03 10.75 -6.71
CA ALA A 78 -0.10 9.30 -6.78
C ALA A 78 -0.62 8.85 -8.14
N GLU A 79 0.00 7.81 -8.68
CA GLU A 79 -0.33 7.28 -10.01
C GLU A 79 -0.12 5.77 -10.08
N SER A 80 -0.83 5.13 -11.01
CA SER A 80 -0.64 3.72 -11.33
C SER A 80 0.47 3.59 -12.37
N ARG A 81 1.57 2.92 -12.02
CA ARG A 81 2.69 2.69 -12.93
C ARG A 81 2.98 1.21 -13.09
N PHE A 82 3.34 0.82 -14.31
CA PHE A 82 3.82 -0.52 -14.59
C PHE A 82 5.19 -0.77 -13.98
N ASN A 83 5.43 -1.99 -13.51
CA ASN A 83 6.77 -2.45 -13.17
C ASN A 83 7.66 -2.50 -14.43
N LYS A 84 8.98 -2.64 -14.25
CA LYS A 84 9.95 -2.66 -15.37
C LYS A 84 9.64 -3.74 -16.42
N LYS A 85 9.04 -4.87 -16.00
CA LYS A 85 8.66 -5.98 -16.87
C LYS A 85 7.27 -5.79 -17.53
N LYS A 86 6.56 -4.71 -17.22
CA LYS A 86 5.16 -4.42 -17.63
C LYS A 86 4.17 -5.55 -17.33
N SER A 87 4.47 -6.39 -16.33
CA SER A 87 3.61 -7.54 -15.96
C SER A 87 2.55 -7.18 -14.92
N SER A 88 2.73 -6.06 -14.22
CA SER A 88 1.84 -5.61 -13.15
C SER A 88 1.93 -4.10 -13.00
N SER A 89 0.80 -3.46 -12.68
CA SER A 89 0.75 -2.07 -12.23
C SER A 89 0.84 -2.00 -10.70
N HIS A 90 1.34 -0.88 -10.19
CA HIS A 90 1.47 -0.57 -8.76
C HIS A 90 1.14 0.90 -8.52
N THR A 91 0.63 1.22 -7.33
CA THR A 91 0.53 2.63 -6.92
C THR A 91 1.89 3.15 -6.52
N TRP A 92 2.30 4.23 -7.19
CA TRP A 92 3.46 5.03 -6.88
C TRP A 92 2.97 6.33 -6.24
N VAL A 93 3.56 6.72 -5.11
CA VAL A 93 3.26 7.97 -4.41
C VAL A 93 4.54 8.77 -4.24
N LYS A 94 4.51 10.05 -4.61
CA LYS A 94 5.62 10.98 -4.46
C LYS A 94 5.21 12.12 -3.55
N SER A 95 6.12 12.51 -2.66
CA SER A 95 6.08 13.84 -2.04
C SER A 95 7.50 14.38 -1.93
N GLY A 96 7.74 15.58 -2.48
CA GLY A 96 9.08 16.15 -2.57
C GLY A 96 10.07 15.21 -3.29
N SER A 97 11.12 14.80 -2.60
CA SER A 97 12.15 13.86 -3.07
C SER A 97 11.86 12.39 -2.71
N LEU A 98 10.85 12.12 -1.88
CA LEU A 98 10.55 10.78 -1.40
C LEU A 98 9.52 10.09 -2.29
N TYR A 99 9.78 8.82 -2.55
CA TYR A 99 8.97 7.97 -3.39
C TYR A 99 8.59 6.70 -2.62
N LEU A 100 7.28 6.48 -2.50
CA LEU A 100 6.71 5.27 -1.91
C LEU A 100 6.09 4.42 -3.02
N THR A 101 6.25 3.12 -2.93
CA THR A 101 5.60 2.18 -3.83
C THR A 101 4.85 1.13 -3.03
N ALA A 102 3.56 0.97 -3.31
CA ALA A 102 2.80 -0.16 -2.80
C ALA A 102 3.11 -1.37 -3.68
N SER A 103 4.13 -2.14 -3.32
CA SER A 103 4.43 -3.41 -3.97
C SER A 103 4.21 -4.55 -3.00
N SER A 104 3.26 -5.45 -3.28
CA SER A 104 3.29 -6.77 -2.66
C SER A 104 4.30 -7.60 -3.45
N VAL A 105 5.57 -7.55 -3.06
CA VAL A 105 6.50 -8.59 -3.49
C VAL A 105 6.10 -9.83 -2.69
N HIS A 106 5.51 -10.83 -3.33
CA HIS A 106 5.57 -12.19 -2.79
C HIS A 106 7.05 -12.55 -2.78
N GLY A 107 7.73 -12.25 -1.67
CA GLY A 107 9.04 -12.80 -1.43
C GLY A 107 8.84 -14.29 -1.23
N THR A 108 9.15 -15.10 -2.24
CA THR A 108 9.63 -16.46 -2.01
C THR A 108 11.00 -16.33 -1.33
N GLY A 109 11.00 -15.84 -0.10
CA GLY A 109 12.18 -15.83 0.76
C GLY A 109 12.33 -17.23 1.30
N SER A 110 12.98 -18.09 0.52
CA SER A 110 13.75 -19.17 1.09
C SER A 110 14.87 -18.51 1.90
N VAL A 111 14.72 -18.51 3.21
CA VAL A 111 15.80 -18.35 4.18
C VAL A 111 16.02 -19.71 4.82
#